data_AF-A0AAC8TDX5-F1
#
_entry.id   AF-A0AAC8TDX5-F1
#
_cell.length_a   1.000
_cell.length_b   1.000
_cell.length_c   1.000
_cell.angle_alpha   90.00
_cell.angle_beta   90.00
_cell.angle_gamma   90.00
#
_symmetry.space_group_name_H-M   'P 1'
#
loop_
_entity.id
_entity.type
_entity.pdbx_description
1 polymer ?
#
loop_
_entity_poly.entity_id
_entity_poly.type
_entity_poly.pdbx_seq_one_letter_code
_entity_poly.pdbx_strand_id
1 'polypeptide(L)'
;MSLRWVESLAPLTDEACMMEALEALGTHYSVEQDRITVRVAAEPLRLERRHGGWILRRPATSVHADWERRLETAYGEARERQLARLAEVRRLEEERRREEARRALVEARREAITARAREMGYSVREERRGEELQLVLVRRTY
;
A
#
# COMPACT_ATOMS: atom_id res chain seq x y z
N MET A 1 -29.45 -34.49 13.10
CA MET A 1 -30.02 -33.30 12.44
C MET A 1 -28.89 -32.56 11.72
N SER A 2 -28.99 -32.39 10.40
CA SER A 2 -28.00 -31.63 9.64
C SER A 2 -28.30 -30.14 9.79
N LEU A 3 -27.36 -29.36 10.35
CA LEU A 3 -27.50 -27.91 10.43
C LEU A 3 -27.43 -27.35 9.01
N ARG A 4 -28.49 -26.66 8.56
CA ARG A 4 -28.49 -25.94 7.29
C ARG A 4 -27.59 -24.70 7.43
N TRP A 5 -26.51 -24.65 6.65
CA TRP A 5 -25.60 -23.51 6.62
C TRP A 5 -26.03 -22.50 5.56
N VAL A 6 -26.07 -21.23 5.95
CA VAL A 6 -26.37 -20.08 5.08
C VAL A 6 -25.20 -19.12 5.03
N GLU A 7 -25.05 -18.43 3.90
CA GLU A 7 -24.09 -17.35 3.72
C GLU A 7 -24.68 -16.07 4.29
N SER A 8 -23.88 -15.29 5.03
CA SER A 8 -24.40 -14.14 5.78
C SER A 8 -23.73 -12.80 5.43
N LEU A 9 -22.53 -12.82 4.81
CA LEU A 9 -21.79 -11.62 4.44
C LEU A 9 -21.28 -11.70 3.00
N ALA A 10 -21.04 -10.53 2.41
CA ALA A 10 -20.30 -10.42 1.16
C ALA A 10 -18.88 -11.01 1.30
N PRO A 11 -18.27 -11.52 0.21
CA PRO A 11 -16.94 -12.09 0.27
C PRO A 11 -15.90 -11.07 0.77
N LEU A 12 -15.16 -11.44 1.83
CA LEU A 12 -14.03 -10.67 2.34
C LEU A 12 -12.80 -11.01 1.50
N THR A 13 -12.44 -10.12 0.58
CA THR A 13 -11.41 -10.39 -0.45
C THR A 13 -9.98 -10.18 0.02
N ASP A 14 -9.77 -9.34 1.03
CA ASP A 14 -8.44 -9.08 1.59
C ASP A 14 -8.23 -9.88 2.88
N GLU A 15 -7.36 -10.88 2.82
CA GLU A 15 -7.09 -11.77 3.94
C GLU A 15 -6.43 -11.03 5.11
N ALA A 16 -5.51 -10.10 4.85
CA ALA A 16 -4.83 -9.34 5.90
C ALA A 16 -5.83 -8.45 6.66
N CYS A 17 -6.70 -7.75 5.94
CA CYS A 17 -7.76 -6.95 6.55
C CYS A 17 -8.74 -7.80 7.36
N MET A 18 -9.09 -8.99 6.85
CA MET A 18 -9.97 -9.93 7.56
C MET A 18 -9.34 -10.42 8.87
N MET A 19 -8.06 -10.80 8.84
CA MET A 19 -7.35 -11.27 10.03
C MET A 19 -7.20 -10.14 11.06
N GLU A 20 -6.84 -8.93 10.63
CA GLU A 20 -6.79 -7.74 11.49
C GLU A 20 -8.16 -7.45 12.13
N ALA A 21 -9.26 -7.61 11.37
CA ALA A 21 -10.60 -7.45 11.90
C ALA A 21 -10.96 -8.50 12.95
N LEU A 22 -10.62 -9.78 12.72
CA LEU A 22 -10.85 -10.85 13.70
C LEU A 22 -10.07 -10.63 15.00
N GLU A 23 -8.83 -10.15 14.89
CA GLU A 23 -7.99 -9.76 16.02
C GLU A 23 -8.58 -8.56 16.78
N ALA A 24 -9.04 -7.52 16.08
CA ALA A 24 -9.67 -6.36 16.68
C ALA A 24 -10.95 -6.71 17.47
N LEU A 25 -11.69 -7.72 17.01
CA LEU A 25 -12.85 -8.25 17.71
C LEU A 25 -12.51 -9.13 18.92
N GLY A 26 -11.23 -9.48 19.13
CA GLY A 26 -10.78 -10.35 20.21
C GLY A 26 -11.45 -11.73 20.19
N THR A 27 -11.88 -12.21 19.02
CA THR A 27 -12.66 -13.44 18.93
C THR A 27 -11.73 -14.65 18.86
N HIS A 28 -12.06 -15.72 19.59
CA HIS A 28 -11.30 -16.97 19.46
C HIS A 28 -11.60 -17.62 18.11
N TYR A 29 -10.57 -17.77 17.29
CA TYR A 29 -10.66 -18.43 16.00
C TYR A 29 -9.56 -19.49 15.83
N SER A 30 -9.82 -20.47 14.98
CA SER A 30 -8.85 -21.46 14.52
C SER A 30 -8.73 -21.36 13.01
N VAL A 31 -7.51 -21.25 12.52
CA VAL A 31 -7.20 -21.14 11.09
C VAL A 31 -6.79 -22.49 10.54
N GLU A 32 -7.45 -22.92 9.48
CA GLU A 32 -7.05 -24.00 8.58
C GLU A 32 -6.87 -23.43 7.17
N GLN A 33 -6.25 -24.18 6.25
CA GLN A 33 -5.84 -23.70 4.93
C GLN A 33 -6.95 -22.96 4.14
N ASP A 34 -8.17 -23.50 4.12
CA ASP A 34 -9.31 -22.91 3.40
C ASP A 34 -10.49 -22.58 4.30
N ARG A 35 -10.28 -22.59 5.62
CA ARG A 35 -11.37 -22.46 6.60
C ARG A 35 -10.90 -21.81 7.89
N ILE A 36 -11.59 -20.76 8.32
CA ILE A 36 -11.43 -20.19 9.65
C ILE A 36 -12.69 -20.47 10.45
N THR A 37 -12.54 -21.15 11.58
CA THR A 37 -13.64 -21.42 12.50
C THR A 37 -13.59 -20.40 13.63
N VAL A 38 -14.66 -19.62 13.78
CA VAL A 38 -14.76 -18.53 14.74
C VAL A 38 -15.78 -18.90 15.81
N ARG A 39 -15.42 -18.76 17.10
CA ARG A 39 -16.33 -19.04 18.22
C ARG A 39 -16.89 -17.74 18.78
N VAL A 40 -18.12 -17.42 18.40
CA VAL A 40 -18.81 -16.18 18.80
C VAL A 40 -19.79 -16.41 19.95
N ALA A 41 -20.23 -17.65 20.16
CA ALA A 41 -21.02 -18.10 21.32
C ALA A 41 -20.99 -19.64 21.39
N ALA A 42 -22.13 -20.27 21.70
CA ALA A 42 -22.31 -21.72 21.72
C ALA A 42 -22.16 -22.38 20.33
N GLU A 43 -22.49 -21.65 19.26
CA GLU A 43 -22.38 -22.15 17.89
C GLU A 43 -21.15 -21.56 17.16
N PRO A 44 -20.38 -22.40 16.43
CA PRO A 44 -19.25 -21.93 15.66
C PRO A 44 -19.70 -21.33 14.32
N LEU A 45 -19.09 -20.20 13.97
CA LEU A 45 -19.16 -19.61 12.64
C LEU A 45 -17.98 -20.10 11.79
N ARG A 46 -18.14 -20.09 10.46
CA ARG A 46 -17.09 -20.53 9.53
C ARG A 46 -16.89 -19.51 8.44
N LEU A 47 -15.67 -19.03 8.26
CA LEU A 47 -15.24 -18.35 7.04
C LEU A 47 -14.64 -19.43 6.13
N GLU A 48 -15.25 -19.65 4.97
CA GLU A 48 -14.74 -20.60 3.96
C GLU A 48 -14.17 -19.83 2.78
N ARG A 49 -12.99 -20.25 2.31
CA ARG A 49 -12.34 -19.64 1.14
C ARG A 49 -13.07 -20.07 -0.14
N ARG A 50 -13.62 -19.10 -0.89
CA ARG A 50 -14.33 -19.33 -2.16
C ARG A 50 -14.10 -18.18 -3.14
N HIS A 51 -13.85 -18.51 -4.40
CA HIS A 51 -13.78 -17.55 -5.52
C HIS A 51 -12.96 -16.27 -5.23
N GLY A 52 -11.81 -16.40 -4.55
CA GLY A 52 -10.91 -15.27 -4.27
C GLY A 52 -11.29 -14.42 -3.06
N GLY A 53 -12.18 -14.89 -2.19
CA GLY A 53 -12.48 -14.26 -0.91
C GLY A 53 -12.93 -15.25 0.15
N TRP A 54 -13.16 -14.74 1.35
CA TRP A 54 -13.67 -15.50 2.48
C TRP A 54 -15.16 -15.23 2.67
N ILE A 55 -15.96 -16.30 2.64
CA ILE A 55 -17.41 -16.21 2.78
C ILE A 55 -17.79 -16.68 4.18
N LEU A 56 -18.46 -15.81 4.93
CA LEU A 56 -18.99 -16.17 6.24
C LEU A 56 -20.23 -17.06 6.08
N ARG A 57 -20.14 -18.25 6.67
CA ARG A 57 -21.21 -19.24 6.76
C ARG A 57 -21.59 -19.47 8.21
N ARG A 58 -22.89 -19.55 8.44
CA ARG A 58 -23.47 -19.81 9.76
C ARG A 58 -24.64 -20.79 9.69
N PRO A 59 -24.99 -21.47 10.79
CA PRO A 59 -26.25 -22.21 10.86
C PRO A 59 -27.45 -21.27 10.67
N ALA A 60 -28.50 -21.69 9.96
CA ALA A 60 -29.69 -20.86 9.71
C ALA A 60 -30.40 -20.40 11.00
N THR A 61 -30.24 -21.16 12.09
CA THR A 61 -30.80 -20.92 13.42
C THR A 61 -29.99 -19.93 14.28
N SER A 62 -28.82 -19.53 13.81
CA SER A 62 -27.86 -18.79 14.63
C SER A 62 -28.16 -17.28 14.67
N VAL A 63 -28.01 -16.69 15.86
CA VAL A 63 -28.25 -15.26 16.14
C VAL A 63 -26.89 -14.57 16.33
N HIS A 64 -26.23 -14.23 15.23
CA HIS A 64 -24.90 -13.59 15.24
C HIS A 64 -24.86 -12.25 14.51
N ALA A 65 -26.01 -11.67 14.15
CA ALA A 65 -26.09 -10.42 13.38
C ALA A 65 -25.27 -9.27 13.99
N ASP A 66 -25.24 -9.14 15.33
CA ASP A 66 -24.43 -8.13 16.01
C ASP A 66 -22.92 -8.35 15.86
N TRP A 67 -22.47 -9.60 15.89
CA TRP A 67 -21.07 -9.91 15.66
C TRP A 67 -20.68 -9.73 14.20
N GLU A 68 -21.55 -10.13 13.27
CA GLU A 68 -21.35 -9.93 11.83
C GLU A 68 -21.21 -8.46 11.47
N ARG A 69 -22.08 -7.60 12.00
CA ARG A 69 -21.96 -6.14 11.82
C ARG A 69 -20.64 -5.61 12.35
N ARG A 70 -20.22 -6.06 13.53
CA ARG A 70 -18.92 -5.65 14.11
C ARG A 70 -17.75 -6.13 13.26
N LEU A 71 -17.82 -7.33 12.68
CA LEU A 71 -16.80 -7.84 11.75
C LEU A 71 -16.75 -7.01 10.47
N GLU A 72 -17.90 -6.69 9.89
CA GLU A 72 -17.98 -5.86 8.69
C GLU A 72 -17.40 -4.47 8.94
N THR A 73 -17.73 -3.83 10.08
CA THR A 73 -17.14 -2.55 10.48
C THR A 73 -15.62 -2.66 10.67
N ALA A 74 -15.15 -3.62 11.47
CA ALA A 74 -13.71 -3.79 11.74
C ALA A 74 -12.92 -4.09 10.46
N TYR A 75 -13.49 -4.87 9.54
CA TYR A 75 -12.91 -5.13 8.23
C TYR A 75 -12.85 -3.87 7.36
N GLY A 76 -13.94 -3.08 7.34
CA GLY A 76 -13.98 -1.79 6.65
C GLY A 76 -12.87 -0.85 7.12
N GLU A 77 -12.72 -0.71 8.44
CA GLU A 77 -11.68 0.13 9.04
C GLU A 77 -10.25 -0.39 8.73
N ALA A 78 -10.03 -1.71 8.82
CA ALA A 78 -8.73 -2.30 8.46
C ALA A 78 -8.38 -2.03 6.99
N ARG A 79 -9.36 -2.16 6.10
CA ARG A 79 -9.20 -1.87 4.68
C ARG A 79 -8.91 -0.40 4.42
N GLU A 80 -9.58 0.52 5.10
CA GLU A 80 -9.29 1.96 5.01
C GLU A 80 -7.87 2.28 5.46
N ARG A 81 -7.42 1.70 6.58
CA ARG A 81 -6.03 1.84 7.05
C ARG A 81 -5.03 1.32 6.02
N GLN A 82 -5.27 0.15 5.44
CA GLN A 82 -4.40 -0.42 4.43
C GLN A 82 -4.34 0.46 3.17
N LEU A 83 -5.48 0.96 2.71
CA LEU A 83 -5.54 1.88 1.56
C LEU A 83 -4.80 3.20 1.85
N ALA A 84 -4.93 3.75 3.06
CA ALA A 84 -4.20 4.94 3.48
C ALA A 84 -2.68 4.72 3.49
N ARG A 85 -2.21 3.59 4.04
CA ARG A 85 -0.79 3.21 4.02
C ARG A 85 -0.26 3.10 2.59
N LEU A 86 -1.01 2.45 1.69
CA LEU A 86 -0.62 2.31 0.28
C LEU A 86 -0.58 3.66 -0.44
N ALA A 87 -1.54 4.55 -0.16
CA ALA A 87 -1.56 5.89 -0.72
C ALA A 87 -0.33 6.71 -0.28
N GLU A 88 0.07 6.59 0.99
CA GLU A 88 1.25 7.28 1.52
C GLU A 88 2.54 6.78 0.87
N VAL A 89 2.72 5.46 0.76
CA VAL A 89 3.87 4.86 0.07
C VAL A 89 3.97 5.37 -1.37
N ARG A 90 2.84 5.41 -2.10
CA ARG A 90 2.83 5.91 -3.49
C ARG A 90 3.22 7.38 -3.57
N ARG A 91 2.76 8.23 -2.64
CA ARG A 91 3.13 9.65 -2.60
C ARG A 91 4.63 9.82 -2.41
N LEU A 92 5.23 9.12 -1.45
CA LEU A 92 6.67 9.18 -1.19
C LEU A 92 7.49 8.69 -2.40
N GLU A 93 7.03 7.65 -3.09
CA GLU A 93 7.68 7.18 -4.31
C GLU A 93 7.60 8.19 -5.46
N GLU A 94 6.46 8.86 -5.64
CA GLU A 94 6.30 9.91 -6.64
C GLU A 94 7.21 11.12 -6.34
N GLU A 95 7.28 11.54 -5.08
CA GLU A 95 8.19 12.61 -4.65
C GLU A 95 9.65 12.25 -4.91
N ARG A 96 10.06 11.02 -4.56
CA ARG A 96 11.41 10.52 -4.87
C ARG A 96 11.69 10.56 -6.37
N ARG A 97 10.76 10.08 -7.20
CA ARG A 97 10.90 10.10 -8.67
C ARG A 97 11.02 11.52 -9.22
N ARG A 98 10.25 12.47 -8.68
CA ARG A 98 10.33 13.89 -9.07
C ARG A 98 11.68 14.50 -8.68
N GLU A 99 12.19 14.20 -7.49
CA GLU A 99 13.49 14.65 -7.02
C GLU A 99 14.63 14.09 -7.89
N GLU A 100 14.60 12.79 -8.17
CA GLU A 100 15.56 12.13 -9.06
C GLU A 100 15.51 12.72 -10.47
N ALA A 101 14.31 12.93 -11.03
CA ALA A 101 14.14 13.57 -12.34
C ALA A 101 14.68 15.01 -12.37
N ARG A 102 14.46 15.79 -11.29
CA ARG A 102 15.01 17.16 -11.18
C ARG A 102 16.53 17.13 -11.21
N ARG A 103 17.16 16.24 -10.44
CA ARG A 103 18.62 16.09 -10.39
C ARG A 103 19.18 15.65 -11.73
N ALA A 104 18.57 14.64 -12.36
CA ALA A 104 18.97 14.16 -13.67
C ALA A 104 18.91 15.26 -14.74
N LEU A 105 17.87 16.10 -14.72
CA LEU A 105 17.75 17.23 -15.64
C LEU A 105 18.86 18.27 -15.42
N VAL A 106 19.18 18.60 -14.17
CA VAL A 106 20.25 19.53 -13.83
C VAL A 106 21.60 19.00 -14.31
N GLU A 107 21.91 17.74 -14.02
CA GLU A 107 23.18 17.13 -14.46
C GLU A 107 23.25 17.02 -15.99
N ALA A 108 22.18 16.59 -16.66
CA ALA A 108 22.14 16.54 -18.13
C ALA A 108 22.38 17.93 -18.75
N ARG A 109 21.80 18.99 -18.15
CA ARG A 109 22.02 20.36 -18.60
C ARG A 109 23.47 20.82 -18.36
N ARG A 110 24.06 20.48 -17.22
CA ARG A 110 25.46 20.76 -16.89
C ARG A 110 26.42 20.07 -17.85
N GLU A 111 26.19 18.80 -18.15
CA GLU A 111 26.97 18.03 -19.12
C GLU A 111 26.85 18.64 -20.52
N ALA A 112 25.64 18.97 -20.97
CA ALA A 112 25.41 19.59 -22.27
C ALA A 112 26.13 20.95 -22.42
N ILE A 113 26.09 21.80 -21.39
CA ILE A 113 26.82 23.08 -21.37
C ILE A 113 28.33 22.83 -21.45
N THR A 114 28.84 21.86 -20.68
CA THR A 114 30.27 21.54 -20.64
C THR A 114 30.76 20.97 -21.97
N ALA A 115 29.99 20.06 -22.58
CA ALA A 115 30.30 19.51 -23.90
C ALA A 115 30.36 20.60 -24.96
N ARG A 116 29.35 21.48 -25.00
CA ARG A 116 29.28 22.60 -25.95
C ARG A 116 30.43 23.59 -25.76
N ALA A 117 30.79 23.91 -24.52
CA ALA A 117 31.93 24.78 -24.21
C ALA A 117 33.25 24.20 -24.75
N ARG A 118 33.47 22.89 -24.52
CA ARG A 118 34.67 22.19 -25.02
C ARG A 118 34.74 22.19 -26.54
N GLU A 119 33.63 21.93 -27.22
CA GLU A 119 33.54 21.99 -28.69
C GLU A 119 33.92 23.38 -29.23
N MET A 120 33.50 24.43 -28.54
CA MET A 120 33.81 25.82 -28.90
C MET A 120 35.23 26.27 -28.47
N GLY A 121 36.05 25.39 -27.88
CA GLY A 121 37.41 25.70 -27.42
C GLY A 121 37.50 26.42 -26.08
N TYR A 122 36.41 26.42 -25.30
CA TYR A 122 36.36 26.98 -23.95
C TYR A 122 36.48 25.87 -22.89
N SER A 123 37.08 26.19 -21.76
CA SER A 123 37.04 25.37 -20.54
C SER A 123 35.94 25.90 -19.61
N VAL A 124 35.24 25.01 -18.90
CA VAL A 124 34.22 25.40 -17.90
C VAL A 124 34.82 25.32 -16.52
N ARG A 125 34.73 26.43 -15.77
CA ARG A 125 35.06 26.49 -14.35
C ARG A 125 33.78 26.66 -13.56
N GLU A 126 33.64 25.89 -12.49
CA GLU A 126 32.49 25.98 -11.60
C GLU A 126 32.86 26.85 -10.40
N GLU A 127 32.05 27.86 -10.13
CA GLU A 127 32.15 28.70 -8.95
C GLU A 127 30.84 28.66 -8.18
N ARG A 128 30.93 28.36 -6.88
CA ARG A 128 29.76 28.37 -5.99
C ARG A 128 29.61 29.77 -5.42
N ARG A 129 28.57 30.50 -5.82
CA ARG A 129 28.21 31.82 -5.27
C ARG A 129 26.98 31.66 -4.39
N GLY A 130 27.21 31.52 -3.09
CA GLY A 130 26.12 31.29 -2.12
C GLY A 130 25.40 29.97 -2.40
N GLU A 131 24.11 30.05 -2.72
CA GLU A 131 23.26 28.89 -3.04
C GLU A 131 23.28 28.51 -4.53
N GLU A 132 23.85 29.35 -5.40
CA GLU A 132 23.87 29.12 -6.84
C GLU A 132 25.22 28.55 -7.34
N LEU A 133 25.13 27.71 -8.37
CA LEU A 133 26.26 27.13 -9.08
C LEU A 133 26.47 27.91 -10.38
N GLN A 134 27.51 28.73 -10.44
CA GLN A 134 27.85 29.55 -11.60
C GLN A 134 28.88 28.81 -12.48
N LEU A 135 28.53 28.60 -13.74
CA LEU A 135 29.44 28.03 -14.74
C LEU A 135 30.12 29.18 -15.52
N VAL A 136 31.44 29.30 -15.39
CA VAL A 136 32.26 30.33 -16.04
C VAL A 136 33.00 29.73 -17.22
N LEU A 137 32.80 30.28 -18.43
CA LEU A 137 33.52 29.89 -19.63
C LEU A 137 34.87 30.62 -19.70
N VAL A 138 35.97 29.87 -19.82
CA VAL A 138 37.33 30.40 -19.90
C VAL A 138 37.96 30.01 -21.24
N ARG A 139 38.42 31.00 -22.01
CA ARG A 139 39.17 30.78 -23.25
C ARG A 139 40.65 31.01 -22.98
N ARG A 140 41.52 30.07 -23.34
CA ARG A 140 42.97 30.32 -23.37
C ARG A 140 43.32 30.90 -24.74
N THR A 141 43.52 32.21 -24.80
CA THR A 141 44.23 32.89 -25.91
C THR A 141 45.72 32.86 -25.60
N TYR A 142 46.49 32.11 -26.40
CA TYR A 142 47.95 32.22 -26.48
C TYR A 142 48.32 33.28 -27.52
#